data_AF-A0A535F7Y5-F1
#
_entry.id   AF-A0A535F7Y5-F1
#
_cell.length_a   1.000
_cell.length_b   1.000
_cell.length_c   1.000
_cell.angle_alpha   90.00
_cell.angle_beta   90.00
_cell.angle_gamma   90.00
#
_symmetry.space_group_name_H-M   'P 1'
#
loop_
_entity.id
_entity.type
_entity.pdbx_description
1 polymer ?
#
loop_
_entity_poly.entity_id
_entity_poly.type
_entity_poly.pdbx_seq_one_letter_code
_entity_poly.pdbx_strand_id
1 'polypeptide(L)'
;MQTRMVEIIGHDGQLYSVNAISGDMLKHVLMEHFYHHARVSRVSLCQSCQRFNANRINADKDFLKNASMHDGEFIDQMLTTCAIDDVAGILVTEGRSTPRKSISEFGWVLGLPGRVQTDTYLHVKYVSERGSDKRAQDAEGQKSGANLGQSIFHRPASSGVYALVCHLELSRIGYNDIKQQYALTEQERQLRASLLLESLLHTFLELNGAMRSTQLPHVVALQGIITTSQGITPAPLISPLIGGPDDTESYREQVKTIVTALNGNQPPVVHASSFETISDFATQMRALIDSSSPFASMWLVARYLPVAPFSLKPAAATSSGGKTLLVPTPYAIKMALLDVAIRTQGLAAGERLFPALRDLSLGLEMPHDLVVMKGFSKIRRPVEIKESQKKEETREEFEARLREKQADRLERGQYPLYSTIAYREYVFYRDPLRLALSVPDGAAYAQDLQRLLVGLNYLGKRGGFIQLLELPQWQQALPIERFINLTPEYQQPFLLQGTLQMLDDCGKSLTFQRANIYSGERITVGKERIIHHVVLPYRLTRSSRSYSWYQYIKPE
;
A
#
# COMPACT_ATOMS: atom_id res chain seq x y z
N MET A 1 -3.48 -41.87 -20.49
CA MET A 1 -2.73 -40.75 -19.88
C MET A 1 -1.75 -41.36 -18.90
N GLN A 2 -0.46 -41.13 -19.10
CA GLN A 2 0.56 -41.55 -18.13
C GLN A 2 0.65 -40.53 -16.99
N THR A 3 0.91 -40.99 -15.77
CA THR A 3 1.27 -40.13 -14.64
C THR A 3 2.52 -39.34 -15.02
N ARG A 4 2.55 -38.03 -14.73
CA ARG A 4 3.74 -37.20 -15.02
C ARG A 4 4.89 -37.70 -14.14
N MET A 5 6.03 -37.94 -14.77
CA MET A 5 7.29 -38.30 -14.11
C MET A 5 8.28 -37.16 -14.28
N VAL A 6 9.12 -36.94 -13.27
CA VAL A 6 10.22 -35.98 -13.33
C VAL A 6 11.47 -36.56 -12.68
N GLU A 7 12.63 -36.14 -13.16
CA GLU A 7 13.93 -36.50 -12.63
C GLU A 7 14.37 -35.52 -11.53
N ILE A 8 14.77 -36.05 -10.39
CA ILE A 8 15.29 -35.27 -9.25
C ILE A 8 16.59 -35.87 -8.72
N ILE A 9 17.43 -35.04 -8.11
CA ILE A 9 18.56 -35.49 -7.30
C ILE A 9 18.10 -35.57 -5.84
N GLY A 10 18.19 -36.76 -5.26
CA GLY A 10 17.83 -37.02 -3.86
C GLY A 10 18.82 -36.39 -2.87
N HIS A 11 18.46 -36.41 -1.59
CA HIS A 11 19.32 -35.94 -0.50
C HIS A 11 20.65 -36.70 -0.37
N ASP A 12 20.70 -37.92 -0.92
CA ASP A 12 21.85 -38.80 -1.03
C ASP A 12 22.73 -38.53 -2.27
N GLY A 13 22.33 -37.56 -3.11
CA GLY A 13 23.02 -37.22 -4.35
C GLY A 13 22.69 -38.14 -5.54
N GLN A 14 21.76 -39.08 -5.41
CA GLN A 14 21.40 -40.01 -6.48
C GLN A 14 20.27 -39.48 -7.36
N LEU A 15 20.23 -39.92 -8.63
CA LEU A 15 19.17 -39.57 -9.58
C LEU A 15 17.95 -40.49 -9.40
N TYR A 16 16.78 -39.89 -9.22
CA TYR A 16 15.50 -40.59 -9.09
C TYR A 16 14.49 -40.11 -10.13
N SER A 17 13.69 -41.04 -10.67
CA SER A 17 12.49 -40.71 -11.44
C SER A 17 11.28 -40.90 -10.53
N VAL A 18 10.55 -39.81 -10.26
CA VAL A 18 9.42 -39.81 -9.30
C VAL A 18 8.14 -39.30 -9.95
N ASN A 19 6.99 -39.73 -9.43
CA ASN A 19 5.70 -39.14 -9.81
C ASN A 19 5.70 -37.65 -9.46
N ALA A 20 5.05 -36.84 -10.29
CA ALA A 20 4.90 -35.43 -10.03
C ALA A 20 3.49 -34.92 -10.38
N ILE A 21 3.04 -33.95 -9.59
CA ILE A 21 1.84 -33.17 -9.88
C ILE A 21 2.29 -31.74 -10.17
N SER A 22 1.80 -31.17 -11.26
CA SER A 22 2.16 -29.81 -11.63
C SER A 22 1.58 -28.80 -10.65
N GLY A 23 2.39 -27.81 -10.26
CA GLY A 23 1.94 -26.70 -9.43
C GLY A 23 0.79 -25.92 -10.07
N ASP A 24 0.71 -25.86 -11.41
CA ASP A 24 -0.41 -25.23 -12.12
C ASP A 24 -1.74 -25.93 -11.86
N MET A 25 -1.73 -27.24 -11.61
CA MET A 25 -2.93 -27.98 -11.24
C MET A 25 -3.45 -27.51 -9.87
N LEU A 26 -2.58 -27.43 -8.87
CA LEU A 26 -2.95 -26.92 -7.54
C LEU A 26 -3.35 -25.45 -7.59
N LYS A 27 -2.66 -24.65 -8.40
CA LYS A 27 -3.03 -23.26 -8.63
C LYS A 27 -4.41 -23.14 -9.28
N HIS A 28 -4.77 -24.04 -10.18
CA HIS A 28 -6.10 -24.07 -10.78
C HIS A 28 -7.18 -24.37 -9.73
N VAL A 29 -6.95 -25.35 -8.85
CA VAL A 29 -7.84 -25.68 -7.72
C VAL A 29 -7.98 -24.50 -6.75
N LEU A 30 -6.87 -23.85 -6.40
CA LEU A 30 -6.86 -22.64 -5.58
C LEU A 30 -7.73 -21.54 -6.22
N MET A 31 -7.59 -21.33 -7.52
CA MET A 31 -8.35 -20.31 -8.23
C MET A 31 -9.82 -20.66 -8.38
N GLU A 32 -10.19 -21.94 -8.41
CA GLU A 32 -11.59 -22.38 -8.42
C GLU A 32 -12.27 -22.02 -7.09
N HIS A 33 -11.64 -22.35 -5.96
CA HIS A 33 -12.12 -21.94 -4.64
C HIS A 33 -12.17 -20.40 -4.51
N PHE A 34 -11.15 -19.70 -4.99
CA PHE A 34 -11.13 -18.23 -5.00
C PHE A 34 -12.24 -17.64 -5.85
N TYR A 35 -12.53 -18.23 -7.01
CA TYR A 35 -13.62 -17.81 -7.88
C TYR A 35 -14.97 -17.92 -7.16
N HIS A 36 -15.24 -19.03 -6.49
CA HIS A 36 -16.49 -19.20 -5.72
C HIS A 36 -16.61 -18.16 -4.60
N HIS A 37 -15.54 -17.96 -3.85
CA HIS A 37 -15.46 -16.94 -2.80
C HIS A 37 -15.64 -15.51 -3.32
N ALA A 38 -15.00 -15.17 -4.43
CA ALA A 38 -15.11 -13.87 -5.09
C ALA A 38 -16.55 -13.59 -5.58
N ARG A 39 -17.25 -14.62 -6.08
CA ARG A 39 -18.65 -14.52 -6.52
C ARG A 39 -19.61 -14.24 -5.36
N VAL A 40 -19.40 -14.89 -4.21
CA VAL A 40 -20.21 -14.69 -3.01
C VAL A 40 -19.94 -13.30 -2.41
N SER A 41 -18.66 -12.93 -2.31
CA SER A 41 -18.21 -11.65 -1.76
C SER A 41 -18.36 -10.46 -2.73
N ARG A 42 -18.86 -10.72 -3.95
CA ARG A 42 -19.08 -9.73 -5.03
C ARG A 42 -17.85 -8.88 -5.35
N VAL A 43 -16.67 -9.49 -5.31
CA VAL A 43 -15.43 -8.84 -5.73
C VAL A 43 -15.40 -8.71 -7.25
N SER A 44 -14.78 -7.64 -7.76
CA SER A 44 -14.67 -7.34 -9.18
C SER A 44 -13.95 -8.47 -9.94
N LEU A 45 -14.57 -8.95 -11.02
CA LEU A 45 -14.02 -9.97 -11.93
C LEU A 45 -14.28 -9.52 -13.38
N CYS A 46 -13.26 -9.67 -14.25
CA CYS A 46 -13.42 -9.46 -15.69
C CYS A 46 -14.46 -10.43 -16.27
N GLN A 47 -15.07 -10.10 -17.41
CA GLN A 47 -16.18 -10.87 -18.00
C GLN A 47 -15.84 -12.36 -18.18
N SER A 48 -14.59 -12.63 -18.56
CA SER A 48 -14.06 -13.97 -18.76
C SER A 48 -13.91 -14.73 -17.43
N CYS A 49 -13.35 -14.09 -16.40
CA CYS A 49 -13.20 -14.66 -15.06
C CYS A 49 -14.54 -14.88 -14.35
N GLN A 50 -15.61 -14.15 -14.69
CA GLN A 50 -16.97 -14.41 -14.19
C GLN A 50 -17.51 -15.78 -14.62
N ARG A 51 -16.94 -16.41 -15.65
CA ARG A 51 -17.27 -17.75 -16.13
C ARG A 51 -16.14 -18.76 -15.86
N PHE A 52 -15.17 -18.38 -15.02
CA PHE A 52 -13.98 -19.16 -14.69
C PHE A 52 -13.20 -19.65 -15.92
N ASN A 53 -13.10 -18.80 -16.95
CA ASN A 53 -12.37 -19.14 -18.17
C ASN A 53 -10.85 -19.02 -17.96
N ALA A 54 -10.10 -20.06 -18.34
CA ALA A 54 -8.65 -20.15 -18.18
C ALA A 54 -7.87 -19.05 -18.93
N ASN A 55 -8.44 -18.47 -19.99
CA ASN A 55 -7.83 -17.35 -20.71
C ASN A 55 -7.95 -16.01 -19.95
N ARG A 56 -8.75 -15.96 -18.87
CA ARG A 56 -8.94 -14.80 -17.98
C ARG A 56 -9.10 -13.50 -18.77
N ILE A 57 -8.44 -12.40 -18.38
CA ILE A 57 -8.63 -11.10 -19.03
C ILE A 57 -8.28 -11.08 -20.53
N ASN A 58 -7.46 -12.01 -21.03
CA ASN A 58 -7.17 -12.12 -22.47
C ASN A 58 -8.41 -12.50 -23.30
N ALA A 59 -9.44 -13.09 -22.68
CA ALA A 59 -10.72 -13.36 -23.36
C ALA A 59 -11.79 -12.29 -23.10
N ASP A 60 -11.47 -11.22 -22.35
CA ASP A 60 -12.33 -10.06 -22.15
C ASP A 60 -12.08 -9.00 -23.23
N LYS A 61 -12.70 -9.21 -24.39
CA LYS A 61 -12.53 -8.33 -25.56
C LYS A 61 -13.00 -6.90 -25.29
N ASP A 62 -13.98 -6.71 -24.42
CA ASP A 62 -14.51 -5.38 -24.12
C ASP A 62 -13.53 -4.60 -23.24
N PHE A 63 -12.92 -5.27 -22.25
CA PHE A 63 -11.84 -4.67 -21.48
C PHE A 63 -10.66 -4.30 -22.40
N LEU A 64 -10.16 -5.25 -23.20
CA LEU A 64 -8.96 -5.04 -24.03
C LEU A 64 -9.12 -3.91 -25.06
N LYS A 65 -10.32 -3.72 -25.62
CA LYS A 65 -10.59 -2.62 -26.56
C LYS A 65 -10.54 -1.23 -25.91
N ASN A 66 -10.92 -1.14 -24.64
CA ASN A 66 -11.06 0.13 -23.91
C ASN A 66 -9.87 0.42 -22.99
N ALA A 67 -8.97 -0.55 -22.79
CA ALA A 67 -7.84 -0.41 -21.89
C ALA A 67 -6.77 0.54 -22.45
N SER A 68 -6.05 1.22 -21.54
CA SER A 68 -5.00 2.19 -21.91
C SER A 68 -3.89 1.51 -22.71
N MET A 69 -3.30 2.24 -23.67
CA MET A 69 -2.11 1.80 -24.41
C MET A 69 -0.83 1.87 -23.58
N HIS A 70 -0.86 2.50 -22.41
CA HIS A 70 0.29 2.61 -21.51
C HIS A 70 0.25 1.50 -20.47
N ASP A 71 1.31 0.69 -20.42
CA ASP A 71 1.34 -0.53 -19.58
C ASP A 71 1.08 -0.26 -18.10
N GLY A 72 1.62 0.84 -17.56
CA GLY A 72 1.37 1.21 -16.17
C GLY A 72 -0.12 1.49 -15.89
N GLU A 73 -0.81 2.21 -16.76
CA GLU A 73 -2.25 2.49 -16.60
C GLU A 73 -3.10 1.25 -16.88
N PHE A 74 -2.68 0.44 -17.84
CA PHE A 74 -3.31 -0.85 -18.14
C PHE A 74 -3.31 -1.77 -16.92
N ILE A 75 -2.17 -1.88 -16.21
CA ILE A 75 -2.08 -2.69 -14.99
C ILE A 75 -3.01 -2.14 -13.89
N ASP A 76 -3.08 -0.81 -13.68
CA ASP A 76 -4.05 -0.25 -12.71
C ASP A 76 -5.49 -0.62 -13.07
N GLN A 77 -5.85 -0.51 -14.35
CA GLN A 77 -7.19 -0.88 -14.85
C GLN A 77 -7.46 -2.37 -14.67
N MET A 78 -6.50 -3.24 -14.99
CA MET A 78 -6.61 -4.69 -14.82
C MET A 78 -6.79 -5.07 -13.34
N LEU A 79 -5.96 -4.53 -12.44
CA LEU A 79 -6.04 -4.79 -11.01
C LEU A 79 -7.39 -4.38 -10.42
N THR A 80 -7.91 -3.21 -10.84
CA THR A 80 -9.24 -2.71 -10.44
C THR A 80 -10.37 -3.58 -11.02
N THR A 81 -10.18 -4.14 -12.22
CA THR A 81 -11.22 -4.89 -12.94
C THR A 81 -11.32 -6.35 -12.49
N CYS A 82 -10.22 -7.00 -12.09
CA CYS A 82 -10.27 -8.42 -11.81
C CYS A 82 -9.36 -8.87 -10.67
N ALA A 83 -9.97 -9.39 -9.61
CA ALA A 83 -9.27 -9.99 -8.48
C ALA A 83 -8.54 -11.29 -8.82
N ILE A 84 -9.07 -12.12 -9.73
CA ILE A 84 -8.38 -13.35 -10.16
C ILE A 84 -7.10 -13.01 -10.91
N ASP A 85 -7.13 -12.06 -11.84
CA ASP A 85 -5.93 -11.65 -12.59
C ASP A 85 -4.87 -10.99 -11.68
N ASP A 86 -5.31 -10.30 -10.62
CA ASP A 86 -4.43 -9.76 -9.57
C ASP A 86 -3.69 -10.88 -8.82
N VAL A 87 -4.42 -11.83 -8.20
CA VAL A 87 -3.80 -12.86 -7.34
C VAL A 87 -3.12 -13.98 -8.12
N ALA A 88 -3.68 -14.37 -9.26
CA ALA A 88 -3.22 -15.49 -10.06
C ALA A 88 -2.17 -15.11 -11.11
N GLY A 89 -2.00 -13.81 -11.34
CA GLY A 89 -1.19 -13.24 -12.40
C GLY A 89 -1.74 -13.50 -13.80
N ILE A 90 -1.22 -12.81 -14.81
CA ILE A 90 -1.52 -13.05 -16.22
C ILE A 90 -0.46 -12.41 -17.10
N LEU A 91 -0.13 -13.05 -18.22
CA LEU A 91 0.56 -12.39 -19.32
C LEU A 91 -0.48 -11.92 -20.34
N VAL A 92 -0.58 -10.60 -20.53
CA VAL A 92 -1.47 -10.04 -21.56
C VAL A 92 -0.71 -9.93 -22.87
N THR A 93 -1.22 -10.64 -23.89
CA THR A 93 -0.53 -10.82 -25.18
C THR A 93 -1.25 -10.18 -26.37
N GLU A 94 -2.49 -9.71 -26.20
CA GLU A 94 -3.25 -9.10 -27.29
C GLU A 94 -2.84 -7.64 -27.47
N GLY A 95 -2.04 -7.36 -28.52
CA GLY A 95 -1.58 -6.01 -28.86
C GLY A 95 -0.50 -5.44 -27.93
N ARG A 96 -0.03 -6.22 -26.94
CA ARG A 96 1.03 -5.86 -25.98
C ARG A 96 1.68 -7.12 -25.39
N SER A 97 2.75 -6.95 -24.60
CA SER A 97 3.41 -8.02 -23.86
C SER A 97 3.61 -7.58 -22.41
N THR A 98 2.50 -7.52 -21.67
CA THR A 98 2.46 -6.88 -20.35
C THR A 98 2.23 -7.95 -19.28
N PRO A 99 3.26 -8.33 -18.51
CA PRO A 99 3.13 -9.36 -17.50
C PRO A 99 2.65 -8.78 -16.16
N ARG A 100 1.69 -9.48 -15.55
CA ARG A 100 1.43 -9.46 -14.11
C ARG A 100 1.91 -10.79 -13.54
N LYS A 101 2.98 -10.77 -12.76
CA LYS A 101 3.43 -12.00 -12.08
C LYS A 101 2.41 -12.43 -11.05
N SER A 102 2.28 -13.74 -10.87
CA SER A 102 1.39 -14.33 -9.88
C SER A 102 1.79 -13.94 -8.47
N ILE A 103 0.79 -13.80 -7.58
CA ILE A 103 1.02 -13.70 -6.13
C ILE A 103 1.01 -15.08 -5.49
N SER A 104 0.17 -15.99 -6.02
CA SER A 104 0.05 -17.35 -5.52
C SER A 104 0.82 -18.33 -6.40
N GLU A 105 1.83 -18.98 -5.83
CA GLU A 105 2.74 -19.88 -6.54
C GLU A 105 2.81 -21.25 -5.87
N PHE A 106 2.88 -22.29 -6.69
CA PHE A 106 3.10 -23.67 -6.26
C PHE A 106 4.30 -24.23 -7.01
N GLY A 107 5.19 -24.88 -6.27
CA GLY A 107 6.21 -25.73 -6.89
C GLY A 107 5.57 -26.97 -7.51
N TRP A 108 6.37 -27.73 -8.24
CA TRP A 108 5.99 -29.11 -8.56
C TRP A 108 5.83 -29.90 -7.26
N VAL A 109 4.75 -30.66 -7.18
CA VAL A 109 4.51 -31.58 -6.08
C VAL A 109 5.21 -32.88 -6.43
N LEU A 110 6.26 -33.21 -5.67
CA LEU A 110 7.21 -34.25 -6.04
C LEU A 110 7.04 -35.45 -5.13
N GLY A 111 6.94 -36.64 -5.70
CA GLY A 111 6.99 -37.88 -4.95
C GLY A 111 8.29 -38.02 -4.18
N LEU A 112 8.23 -38.41 -2.91
CA LEU A 112 9.44 -38.76 -2.17
C LEU A 112 10.06 -40.05 -2.77
N PRO A 113 11.37 -40.07 -3.05
CA PRO A 113 12.05 -41.27 -3.56
C PRO A 113 11.74 -42.52 -2.73
N GLY A 114 11.36 -43.61 -3.40
CA GLY A 114 11.04 -44.89 -2.75
C GLY A 114 9.72 -44.93 -1.97
N ARG A 115 8.95 -43.83 -1.90
CA ARG A 115 7.67 -43.74 -1.17
C ARG A 115 6.47 -43.55 -2.07
N VAL A 116 6.61 -43.89 -3.35
CA VAL A 116 5.59 -43.70 -4.37
C VAL A 116 5.45 -44.96 -5.21
N GLN A 117 4.22 -45.34 -5.48
CA GLN A 117 3.86 -46.48 -6.31
C GLN A 117 2.80 -46.06 -7.33
N THR A 118 2.96 -46.48 -8.58
CA THR A 118 1.96 -46.31 -9.64
C THR A 118 1.64 -47.66 -10.24
N ASP A 119 0.41 -48.11 -10.03
CA ASP A 119 -0.11 -49.32 -10.65
C ASP A 119 -1.00 -48.95 -11.84
N THR A 120 -1.03 -49.79 -12.87
CA THR A 120 -1.82 -49.55 -14.07
C THR A 120 -2.94 -50.58 -14.18
N TYR A 121 -4.18 -50.14 -14.02
CA TYR A 121 -5.35 -51.02 -14.04
C TYR A 121 -6.02 -51.04 -15.40
N LEU A 122 -6.43 -52.23 -15.82
CA LEU A 122 -7.21 -52.45 -17.03
C LEU A 122 -8.66 -52.01 -16.80
N HIS A 123 -9.15 -51.09 -17.62
CA HIS A 123 -10.56 -50.75 -17.67
C HIS A 123 -11.15 -51.16 -19.02
N VAL A 124 -12.32 -51.80 -18.97
CA VAL A 124 -13.06 -52.21 -20.15
C VAL A 124 -14.44 -51.56 -20.11
N LYS A 125 -14.80 -50.85 -21.18
CA LYS A 125 -16.17 -50.41 -21.40
C LYS A 125 -16.95 -51.52 -22.11
N TYR A 126 -17.87 -52.18 -21.42
CA TYR A 126 -18.73 -53.20 -22.04
C TYR A 126 -19.91 -52.54 -22.77
N VAL A 127 -20.06 -52.85 -24.05
CA VAL A 127 -21.22 -52.46 -24.86
C VAL A 127 -22.20 -53.65 -24.90
N SER A 128 -23.48 -53.39 -24.66
CA SER A 128 -24.49 -54.42 -24.37
C SER A 128 -25.01 -55.18 -25.59
N GLU A 129 -24.85 -54.68 -26.82
CA GLU A 129 -25.42 -55.29 -28.03
C GLU A 129 -24.37 -55.85 -28.99
N ARG A 130 -24.55 -57.12 -29.42
CA ARG A 130 -23.58 -57.90 -30.21
C ARG A 130 -23.95 -58.05 -31.70
N GLY A 131 -24.87 -57.25 -32.23
CA GLY A 131 -25.24 -57.27 -33.66
C GLY A 131 -24.07 -56.85 -34.56
N SER A 132 -23.97 -57.42 -35.76
CA SER A 132 -22.98 -57.02 -36.79
C SER A 132 -23.12 -55.54 -37.17
N ASP A 133 -24.36 -55.07 -37.26
CA ASP A 133 -24.70 -53.75 -37.79
C ASP A 133 -24.36 -52.64 -36.79
N LYS A 134 -24.56 -52.90 -35.49
CA LYS A 134 -24.20 -51.98 -34.42
C LYS A 134 -22.68 -51.90 -34.21
N ARG A 135 -21.95 -53.01 -34.44
CA ARG A 135 -20.47 -53.02 -34.47
C ARG A 135 -19.91 -52.17 -35.61
N ALA A 136 -20.55 -52.17 -36.78
CA ALA A 136 -20.15 -51.32 -37.90
C ALA A 136 -20.40 -49.84 -37.60
N GLN A 137 -21.55 -49.50 -36.98
CA GLN A 137 -21.87 -48.13 -36.53
C GLN A 137 -20.92 -47.63 -35.43
N ASP A 138 -20.59 -48.46 -34.44
CA ASP A 138 -19.65 -48.12 -33.38
C ASP A 138 -18.22 -47.92 -33.93
N ALA A 139 -17.83 -48.66 -34.97
CA ALA A 139 -16.55 -48.51 -35.65
C ALA A 139 -16.48 -47.24 -36.52
N GLU A 140 -17.59 -46.82 -37.15
CA GLU A 140 -17.67 -45.51 -37.81
C GLU A 140 -17.65 -44.36 -36.79
N GLY A 141 -18.30 -44.52 -35.65
CA GLY A 141 -18.23 -43.59 -34.52
C GLY A 141 -16.81 -43.39 -33.97
N GLN A 142 -15.97 -44.43 -33.99
CA GLN A 142 -14.56 -44.29 -33.63
C GLN A 142 -13.77 -43.42 -34.61
N LYS A 143 -14.14 -43.36 -35.90
CA LYS A 143 -13.50 -42.49 -36.89
C LYS A 143 -13.81 -41.01 -36.67
N SER A 144 -14.95 -40.68 -36.04
CA SER A 144 -15.30 -39.31 -35.64
C SER A 144 -14.75 -38.91 -34.27
N GLY A 145 -14.01 -39.80 -33.60
CA GLY A 145 -13.47 -39.59 -32.25
C GLY A 145 -14.48 -39.85 -31.13
N ALA A 146 -15.70 -40.31 -31.45
CA ALA A 146 -16.69 -40.68 -30.44
C ALA A 146 -16.32 -42.04 -29.82
N ASN A 147 -16.24 -42.09 -28.48
CA ASN A 147 -15.86 -43.29 -27.72
C ASN A 147 -17.03 -44.30 -27.61
N LEU A 148 -17.53 -44.76 -28.75
CA LEU A 148 -18.74 -45.60 -28.87
C LEU A 148 -18.44 -47.11 -28.81
N GLY A 149 -17.28 -47.55 -29.29
CA GLY A 149 -16.88 -48.96 -29.26
C GLY A 149 -16.47 -49.49 -27.87
N GLN A 150 -16.22 -50.81 -27.82
CA GLN A 150 -15.63 -51.50 -26.67
C GLN A 150 -14.15 -51.13 -26.55
N SER A 151 -13.90 -49.97 -25.95
CA SER A 151 -12.54 -49.46 -25.76
C SER A 151 -11.93 -50.09 -24.51
N ILE A 152 -10.79 -50.74 -24.71
CA ILE A 152 -9.88 -51.13 -23.64
C ILE A 152 -8.95 -49.94 -23.39
N PHE A 153 -8.90 -49.47 -22.15
CA PHE A 153 -7.93 -48.44 -21.76
C PHE A 153 -7.36 -48.74 -20.39
N HIS A 154 -6.11 -48.34 -20.20
CA HIS A 154 -5.41 -48.47 -18.94
C HIS A 154 -5.48 -47.17 -18.16
N ARG A 155 -5.72 -47.25 -16.85
CA ARG A 155 -5.69 -46.10 -15.95
C ARG A 155 -4.60 -46.30 -14.90
N PRO A 156 -3.68 -45.33 -14.75
CA PRO A 156 -2.78 -45.35 -13.62
C PRO A 156 -3.58 -45.03 -12.34
N ALA A 157 -3.23 -45.69 -11.24
CA ALA A 157 -3.54 -45.24 -9.89
C ALA A 157 -2.21 -45.10 -9.15
N SER A 158 -1.97 -43.90 -8.64
CA SER A 158 -0.75 -43.56 -7.94
C SER A 158 -1.06 -43.35 -6.46
N SER A 159 -0.20 -43.89 -5.60
CA SER A 159 -0.21 -43.65 -4.16
C SER A 159 1.19 -43.32 -3.70
N GLY A 160 1.32 -42.55 -2.62
CA GLY A 160 2.61 -42.25 -2.05
C GLY A 160 2.64 -41.00 -1.19
N VAL A 161 3.84 -40.67 -0.73
CA VAL A 161 4.12 -39.44 0.02
C VAL A 161 4.73 -38.42 -0.93
N TYR A 162 4.21 -37.20 -0.89
CA TYR A 162 4.58 -36.14 -1.80
C TYR A 162 5.06 -34.90 -1.04
N ALA A 163 6.17 -34.32 -1.49
CA ALA A 163 6.69 -33.03 -1.05
C ALA A 163 6.02 -31.90 -1.84
N LEU A 164 5.61 -30.86 -1.12
CA LEU A 164 4.90 -29.70 -1.64
C LEU A 164 5.55 -28.42 -1.12
N VAL A 165 5.61 -27.40 -1.97
CA VAL A 165 5.93 -26.02 -1.57
C VAL A 165 4.92 -25.05 -2.16
N CYS A 166 4.48 -24.09 -1.35
CA CYS A 166 3.56 -23.03 -1.73
C CYS A 166 4.10 -21.69 -1.24
N HIS A 167 4.03 -20.66 -2.09
CA HIS A 167 4.48 -19.30 -1.79
C HIS A 167 3.38 -18.30 -2.11
N LEU A 168 3.09 -17.39 -1.18
CA LEU A 168 2.09 -16.33 -1.33
C LEU A 168 2.71 -14.96 -1.01
N GLU A 169 2.68 -14.03 -1.96
CA GLU A 169 3.16 -12.64 -1.78
C GLU A 169 2.01 -11.66 -1.48
N LEU A 170 1.37 -11.77 -0.31
CA LEU A 170 0.16 -10.99 0.03
C LEU A 170 0.36 -9.47 -0.07
N SER A 171 1.58 -8.97 0.16
CA SER A 171 1.91 -7.54 0.03
C SER A 171 1.62 -7.01 -1.37
N ARG A 172 1.81 -7.81 -2.43
CA ARG A 172 1.65 -7.39 -3.82
C ARG A 172 0.22 -7.40 -4.32
N ILE A 173 -0.76 -7.78 -3.49
CA ILE A 173 -2.19 -7.70 -3.86
C ILE A 173 -2.52 -6.25 -4.18
N GLY A 174 -3.01 -6.00 -5.40
CA GLY A 174 -3.31 -4.66 -5.90
C GLY A 174 -2.08 -3.79 -6.19
N TYR A 175 -0.86 -4.32 -6.15
CA TYR A 175 0.37 -3.56 -6.44
C TYR A 175 0.68 -3.56 -7.93
N ASN A 176 0.91 -2.36 -8.47
CA ASN A 176 1.35 -2.18 -9.85
C ASN A 176 2.88 -2.23 -9.91
N ASP A 177 3.43 -3.32 -10.46
CA ASP A 177 4.88 -3.53 -10.56
C ASP A 177 5.60 -2.47 -11.42
N ILE A 178 4.90 -1.82 -12.35
CA ILE A 178 5.45 -0.80 -13.25
C ILE A 178 5.47 0.57 -12.58
N LYS A 179 4.33 0.97 -12.01
CA LYS A 179 4.20 2.29 -11.35
C LYS A 179 4.72 2.31 -9.91
N GLN A 180 4.95 1.13 -9.32
CA GLN A 180 5.38 0.95 -7.93
C GLN A 180 4.41 1.58 -6.91
N GLN A 181 3.12 1.45 -7.18
CA GLN A 181 2.05 1.98 -6.33
C GLN A 181 0.89 1.00 -6.27
N TYR A 182 0.06 1.10 -5.24
CA TYR A 182 -1.16 0.31 -5.15
C TYR A 182 -2.26 0.94 -6.00
N ALA A 183 -2.90 0.13 -6.84
CA ALA A 183 -4.07 0.52 -7.63
C ALA A 183 -5.38 0.39 -6.85
N LEU A 184 -5.35 -0.33 -5.73
CA LEU A 184 -6.52 -0.69 -4.92
C LEU A 184 -6.46 -0.04 -3.54
N THR A 185 -7.65 0.15 -2.96
CA THR A 185 -7.78 0.58 -1.55
C THR A 185 -7.30 -0.50 -0.59
N GLU A 186 -6.90 -0.11 0.62
CA GLU A 186 -6.50 -1.05 1.68
C GLU A 186 -7.62 -2.06 2.02
N GLN A 187 -8.88 -1.61 2.01
CA GLN A 187 -10.04 -2.45 2.28
C GLN A 187 -10.20 -3.55 1.21
N GLU A 188 -10.04 -3.20 -0.05
CA GLU A 188 -10.16 -4.16 -1.15
C GLU A 188 -8.98 -5.13 -1.18
N ARG A 189 -7.77 -4.66 -0.85
CA ARG A 189 -6.59 -5.52 -0.68
C ARG A 189 -6.78 -6.51 0.46
N GLN A 190 -7.26 -6.04 1.61
CA GLN A 190 -7.57 -6.90 2.76
C GLN A 190 -8.58 -7.98 2.38
N LEU A 191 -9.67 -7.60 1.72
CA LEU A 191 -10.68 -8.54 1.27
C LEU A 191 -10.08 -9.61 0.35
N ARG A 192 -9.32 -9.21 -0.69
CA ARG A 192 -8.68 -10.16 -1.61
C ARG A 192 -7.69 -11.09 -0.90
N ALA A 193 -6.96 -10.60 0.09
CA ALA A 193 -6.03 -11.42 0.87
C ALA A 193 -6.74 -12.47 1.72
N SER A 194 -7.79 -12.07 2.45
CA SER A 194 -8.61 -13.01 3.23
C SER A 194 -9.20 -14.09 2.33
N LEU A 195 -9.77 -13.72 1.18
CA LEU A 195 -10.30 -14.70 0.22
C LEU A 195 -9.21 -15.63 -0.33
N LEU A 196 -8.00 -15.13 -0.59
CA LEU A 196 -6.88 -15.95 -1.08
C LEU A 196 -6.45 -16.99 -0.03
N LEU A 197 -6.31 -16.58 1.23
CA LEU A 197 -5.94 -17.48 2.31
C LEU A 197 -7.04 -18.51 2.62
N GLU A 198 -8.31 -18.10 2.59
CA GLU A 198 -9.45 -19.02 2.71
C GLU A 198 -9.50 -20.04 1.55
N SER A 199 -9.20 -19.58 0.34
CA SER A 199 -9.11 -20.47 -0.83
C SER A 199 -7.95 -21.46 -0.70
N LEU A 200 -6.82 -21.04 -0.12
CA LEU A 200 -5.70 -21.94 0.15
C LEU A 200 -6.07 -23.01 1.17
N LEU A 201 -6.75 -22.62 2.25
CA LEU A 201 -7.29 -23.57 3.21
C LEU A 201 -8.22 -24.59 2.53
N HIS A 202 -9.17 -24.11 1.73
CA HIS A 202 -10.14 -24.98 1.05
C HIS A 202 -9.48 -25.91 0.01
N THR A 203 -8.39 -25.47 -0.63
CA THR A 203 -7.64 -26.30 -1.59
C THR A 203 -7.14 -27.60 -0.98
N PHE A 204 -6.74 -27.59 0.30
CA PHE A 204 -6.24 -28.79 0.99
C PHE A 204 -7.33 -29.57 1.73
N LEU A 205 -8.47 -28.94 2.04
CA LEU A 205 -9.64 -29.63 2.58
C LEU A 205 -10.44 -30.35 1.48
N GLU A 206 -10.54 -29.72 0.31
CA GLU A 206 -11.17 -30.28 -0.88
C GLU A 206 -10.22 -30.13 -2.09
N LEU A 207 -9.39 -31.15 -2.28
CA LEU A 207 -8.51 -31.25 -3.44
C LEU A 207 -9.34 -31.58 -4.70
N ASN A 208 -9.64 -30.56 -5.50
CA ASN A 208 -10.31 -30.73 -6.79
C ASN A 208 -9.35 -31.17 -7.90
N GLY A 209 -9.91 -31.73 -8.97
CA GLY A 209 -9.12 -32.20 -10.10
C GLY A 209 -9.96 -32.90 -11.17
N ALA A 210 -9.33 -33.28 -12.27
CA ALA A 210 -9.97 -34.06 -13.31
C ALA A 210 -10.27 -35.50 -12.83
N MET A 211 -11.31 -36.14 -13.40
CA MET A 211 -11.66 -37.55 -13.17
C MET A 211 -12.10 -37.94 -11.73
N ARG A 212 -12.55 -36.98 -10.89
CA ARG A 212 -13.07 -37.23 -9.52
C ARG A 212 -14.17 -38.30 -9.44
N SER A 213 -14.98 -38.46 -10.50
CA SER A 213 -16.04 -39.49 -10.53
C SER A 213 -15.52 -40.92 -10.44
N THR A 214 -14.23 -41.14 -10.66
CA THR A 214 -13.59 -42.47 -10.60
C THR A 214 -12.27 -42.51 -9.84
N GLN A 215 -11.62 -41.37 -9.58
CA GLN A 215 -10.31 -41.27 -8.94
C GLN A 215 -10.24 -40.05 -8.02
N LEU A 216 -11.11 -40.00 -7.00
CA LEU A 216 -11.01 -38.98 -5.96
C LEU A 216 -9.78 -39.30 -5.06
N PRO A 217 -8.79 -38.41 -4.93
CA PRO A 217 -7.62 -38.68 -4.12
C PRO A 217 -7.98 -38.70 -2.63
N HIS A 218 -7.52 -39.73 -1.93
CA HIS A 218 -7.62 -39.82 -0.48
C HIS A 218 -6.40 -39.13 0.16
N VAL A 219 -6.60 -37.91 0.68
CA VAL A 219 -5.57 -37.23 1.48
C VAL A 219 -5.61 -37.81 2.89
N VAL A 220 -4.66 -38.68 3.20
CA VAL A 220 -4.61 -39.39 4.50
C VAL A 220 -3.85 -38.63 5.58
N ALA A 221 -2.93 -37.75 5.19
CA ALA A 221 -2.13 -36.93 6.08
C ALA A 221 -1.66 -35.65 5.37
N LEU A 222 -1.50 -34.57 6.14
CA LEU A 222 -0.88 -33.33 5.71
C LEU A 222 -0.09 -32.78 6.89
N GLN A 223 1.23 -32.73 6.74
CA GLN A 223 2.17 -32.22 7.73
C GLN A 223 3.15 -31.27 7.05
N GLY A 224 3.61 -30.27 7.78
CA GLY A 224 4.45 -29.22 7.19
C GLY A 224 4.74 -28.08 8.13
N ILE A 225 5.41 -27.05 7.62
CA ILE A 225 5.74 -25.84 8.35
C ILE A 225 5.24 -24.63 7.56
N ILE A 226 4.56 -23.71 8.25
CA ILE A 226 4.15 -22.42 7.69
C ILE A 226 5.14 -21.38 8.18
N THR A 227 5.71 -20.61 7.25
CA THR A 227 6.58 -19.48 7.55
C THR A 227 5.89 -18.19 7.11
N THR A 228 5.97 -17.16 7.94
CA THR A 228 5.41 -15.84 7.64
C THR A 228 6.44 -14.76 7.92
N SER A 229 6.31 -13.63 7.22
CA SER A 229 7.10 -12.43 7.48
C SER A 229 6.21 -11.21 7.54
N GLN A 230 6.46 -10.36 8.53
CA GLN A 230 5.76 -9.09 8.76
C GLN A 230 6.55 -7.88 8.23
N GLY A 231 7.63 -8.10 7.46
CA GLY A 231 8.54 -7.05 7.00
C GLY A 231 9.18 -7.36 5.64
N ILE A 232 10.24 -6.62 5.31
CA ILE A 232 11.04 -6.84 4.09
C ILE A 232 11.93 -8.10 4.14
N THR A 233 12.09 -8.69 5.33
CA THR A 233 12.84 -9.93 5.52
C THR A 233 12.08 -11.10 4.89
N PRO A 234 12.69 -11.94 4.04
CA PRO A 234 11.97 -13.05 3.42
C PRO A 234 11.61 -14.13 4.44
N ALA A 235 10.39 -14.66 4.36
CA ALA A 235 10.02 -15.89 5.04
C ALA A 235 10.73 -17.08 4.35
N PRO A 236 11.41 -17.97 5.08
CA PRO A 236 12.13 -19.07 4.45
C PRO A 236 11.18 -20.09 3.83
N LEU A 237 11.45 -20.47 2.58
CA LEU A 237 10.73 -21.51 1.85
C LEU A 237 11.71 -22.66 1.55
N ILE A 238 11.68 -23.70 2.38
CA ILE A 238 12.59 -24.85 2.30
C ILE A 238 11.81 -26.08 1.83
N SER A 239 12.40 -26.84 0.92
CA SER A 239 11.76 -28.03 0.34
C SER A 239 11.70 -29.18 1.36
N PRO A 240 10.54 -29.86 1.51
CA PRO A 240 10.43 -31.09 2.29
C PRO A 240 11.21 -32.29 1.74
N LEU A 241 11.87 -32.17 0.58
CA LEU A 241 12.78 -33.20 0.06
C LEU A 241 14.08 -33.31 0.87
N ILE A 242 14.43 -32.28 1.65
CA ILE A 242 15.61 -32.29 2.52
C ILE A 242 15.38 -33.29 3.66
N GLY A 243 16.35 -34.15 3.90
CA GLY A 243 16.26 -35.27 4.86
C GLY A 243 15.80 -36.59 4.22
N GLY A 244 15.20 -36.52 3.02
CA GLY A 244 14.77 -37.71 2.30
C GLY A 244 13.48 -38.34 2.83
N PRO A 245 13.19 -39.60 2.46
CA PRO A 245 11.95 -40.27 2.83
C PRO A 245 11.86 -40.68 4.31
N ASP A 246 12.99 -40.68 5.03
CA ASP A 246 13.09 -41.23 6.38
C ASP A 246 13.32 -40.16 7.47
N ASP A 247 13.68 -38.94 7.10
CA ASP A 247 13.85 -37.81 8.02
C ASP A 247 12.99 -36.61 7.60
N THR A 248 11.82 -36.52 8.20
CA THR A 248 10.87 -35.43 8.01
C THR A 248 11.10 -34.23 8.93
N GLU A 249 12.10 -34.27 9.82
CA GLU A 249 12.41 -33.16 10.74
C GLU A 249 13.53 -32.27 10.20
N SER A 250 14.45 -32.80 9.40
CA SER A 250 15.58 -32.06 8.83
C SER A 250 15.22 -30.70 8.24
N TYR A 251 14.20 -30.62 7.37
CA TYR A 251 13.79 -29.35 6.77
C TYR A 251 13.17 -28.40 7.80
N ARG A 252 12.45 -28.92 8.81
CA ARG A 252 11.82 -28.12 9.87
C ARG A 252 12.88 -27.48 10.77
N GLU A 253 13.91 -28.24 11.15
CA GLU A 253 15.03 -27.73 11.95
C GLU A 253 15.86 -26.69 11.21
N GLN A 254 16.09 -26.89 9.90
CA GLN A 254 16.70 -25.84 9.07
C GLN A 254 15.85 -24.57 9.04
N VAL A 255 14.53 -24.68 8.86
CA VAL A 255 13.63 -23.52 8.92
C VAL A 255 13.73 -22.80 10.27
N LYS A 256 13.67 -23.52 11.39
CA LYS A 256 13.81 -22.93 12.74
C LYS A 256 15.16 -22.21 12.92
N THR A 257 16.23 -22.82 12.44
CA THR A 257 17.59 -22.23 12.48
C THR A 257 17.65 -20.95 11.65
N ILE A 258 17.07 -20.96 10.45
CA ILE A 258 17.01 -19.78 9.56
C ILE A 258 16.16 -18.68 10.20
N VAL A 259 14.98 -18.99 10.74
CA VAL A 259 14.11 -18.01 11.42
C VAL A 259 14.84 -17.36 12.60
N THR A 260 15.58 -18.15 13.38
CA THR A 260 16.39 -17.65 14.50
C THR A 260 17.49 -16.71 14.00
N ALA A 261 18.20 -17.10 12.93
CA ALA A 261 19.24 -16.28 12.32
C ALA A 261 18.70 -14.97 11.72
N LEU A 262 17.52 -15.00 11.10
CA LEU A 262 16.90 -13.82 10.47
C LEU A 262 16.38 -12.80 11.49
N ASN A 263 15.86 -13.24 12.64
CA ASN A 263 15.37 -12.34 13.68
C ASN A 263 16.50 -11.76 14.55
N GLY A 264 17.59 -12.50 14.76
CA GLY A 264 18.70 -12.06 15.61
C GLY A 264 18.24 -11.66 17.01
N ASN A 265 18.67 -10.48 17.48
CA ASN A 265 18.31 -9.93 18.80
C ASN A 265 17.15 -8.93 18.76
N GLN A 266 16.49 -8.77 17.60
CA GLN A 266 15.38 -7.83 17.42
C GLN A 266 14.04 -8.50 17.75
N PRO A 267 12.95 -7.73 17.97
CA PRO A 267 11.61 -8.29 17.99
C PRO A 267 11.37 -9.15 16.74
N PRO A 268 10.79 -10.37 16.88
CA PRO A 268 10.66 -11.30 15.76
C PRO A 268 9.71 -10.74 14.71
N VAL A 269 10.18 -10.69 13.47
CA VAL A 269 9.40 -10.29 12.28
C VAL A 269 9.15 -11.46 11.34
N VAL A 270 9.96 -12.52 11.43
CA VAL A 270 9.76 -13.79 10.74
C VAL A 270 9.29 -14.83 11.75
N HIS A 271 8.24 -15.57 11.41
CA HIS A 271 7.68 -16.61 12.26
C HIS A 271 7.65 -17.94 11.52
N ALA A 272 7.70 -19.03 12.27
CA ALA A 272 7.58 -20.39 11.77
C ALA A 272 6.67 -21.19 12.71
N SER A 273 5.73 -21.92 12.14
CA SER A 273 4.79 -22.76 12.86
C SER A 273 4.66 -24.12 12.18
N SER A 274 5.06 -25.19 12.88
CA SER A 274 4.89 -26.56 12.40
C SER A 274 3.45 -27.03 12.64
N PHE A 275 2.97 -27.90 11.77
CA PHE A 275 1.72 -28.65 11.91
C PHE A 275 1.94 -30.11 11.51
N GLU A 276 1.24 -31.02 12.18
CA GLU A 276 1.37 -32.47 11.96
C GLU A 276 0.12 -33.10 11.32
N THR A 277 -1.02 -32.40 11.39
CA THR A 277 -2.28 -32.89 10.82
C THR A 277 -3.00 -31.84 9.97
N ILE A 278 -3.95 -32.29 9.16
CA ILE A 278 -4.86 -31.40 8.40
C ILE A 278 -5.65 -30.47 9.34
N SER A 279 -6.01 -30.95 10.55
CA SER A 279 -6.71 -30.15 11.55
C SER A 279 -5.84 -29.04 12.11
N ASP A 280 -4.56 -29.33 12.38
CA ASP A 280 -3.58 -28.34 12.84
C ASP A 280 -3.37 -27.27 11.76
N PHE A 281 -3.19 -27.71 10.51
CA PHE A 281 -3.11 -26.81 9.36
C PHE A 281 -4.32 -25.90 9.26
N ALA A 282 -5.54 -26.45 9.35
CA ALA A 282 -6.77 -25.68 9.28
C ALA A 282 -6.88 -24.64 10.41
N THR A 283 -6.50 -25.01 11.62
CA THR A 283 -6.50 -24.12 12.79
C THR A 283 -5.50 -22.98 12.62
N GLN A 284 -4.27 -23.30 12.17
CA GLN A 284 -3.23 -22.29 11.93
C GLN A 284 -3.61 -21.36 10.78
N MET A 285 -4.17 -21.88 9.69
CA MET A 285 -4.68 -21.07 8.60
C MET A 285 -5.80 -20.13 9.05
N ARG A 286 -6.75 -20.59 9.87
CA ARG A 286 -7.79 -19.72 10.43
C ARG A 286 -7.19 -18.59 11.28
N ALA A 287 -6.24 -18.91 12.16
CA ALA A 287 -5.54 -17.89 12.95
C ALA A 287 -4.85 -16.86 12.04
N LEU A 288 -4.17 -17.30 10.97
CA LEU A 288 -3.54 -16.41 9.99
C LEU A 288 -4.56 -15.57 9.23
N ILE A 289 -5.68 -16.13 8.78
CA ILE A 289 -6.74 -15.39 8.08
C ILE A 289 -7.28 -14.26 8.97
N ASP A 290 -7.50 -14.55 10.26
CA ASP A 290 -8.10 -13.60 11.19
C ASP A 290 -7.10 -12.54 11.68
N SER A 291 -5.79 -12.86 11.70
CA SER A 291 -4.74 -11.98 12.24
C SER A 291 -3.88 -11.27 11.18
N SER A 292 -3.99 -11.63 9.91
CA SER A 292 -3.12 -11.09 8.85
C SER A 292 -3.77 -9.97 8.05
N SER A 293 -2.94 -9.02 7.64
CA SER A 293 -3.28 -7.98 6.68
C SER A 293 -2.18 -7.84 5.63
N PRO A 294 -2.51 -7.53 4.37
CA PRO A 294 -1.52 -7.15 3.38
C PRO A 294 -0.65 -6.01 3.90
N PHE A 295 0.62 -6.04 3.53
CA PHE A 295 1.56 -4.99 3.87
C PHE A 295 1.02 -3.61 3.48
N ALA A 296 0.86 -2.73 4.47
CA ALA A 296 0.38 -1.36 4.31
C ALA A 296 1.44 -0.38 4.83
N SER A 297 1.44 0.85 4.30
CA SER A 297 2.22 1.92 4.91
C SER A 297 1.76 2.10 6.36
N MET A 298 2.68 2.03 7.31
CA MET A 298 2.36 2.28 8.71
C MET A 298 2.28 3.78 8.96
N TRP A 299 1.43 4.18 9.90
CA TRP A 299 1.32 5.55 10.35
C TRP A 299 2.16 5.75 11.60
N LEU A 300 3.09 6.69 11.55
CA LEU A 300 3.78 7.18 12.73
C LEU A 300 3.02 8.38 13.28
N VAL A 301 2.41 8.21 14.46
CA VAL A 301 1.48 9.18 15.05
C VAL A 301 2.11 9.82 16.28
N ALA A 302 2.18 11.15 16.29
CA ALA A 302 2.63 11.94 17.43
C ALA A 302 1.50 12.84 17.95
N ARG A 303 1.32 12.83 19.27
CA ARG A 303 0.30 13.62 19.96
C ARG A 303 0.93 14.85 20.61
N TYR A 304 0.39 16.02 20.28
CA TYR A 304 0.90 17.29 20.76
C TYR A 304 -0.18 18.10 21.48
N LEU A 305 0.21 18.75 22.57
CA LEU A 305 -0.54 19.81 23.21
C LEU A 305 -0.18 21.15 22.57
N PRO A 306 -1.12 21.88 21.97
CA PRO A 306 -0.91 23.27 21.60
C PRO A 306 -0.71 24.13 22.86
N VAL A 307 0.40 24.86 22.94
CA VAL A 307 0.71 25.71 24.11
C VAL A 307 0.59 27.19 23.82
N ALA A 308 0.42 27.57 22.55
CA ALA A 308 0.22 28.94 22.12
C ALA A 308 -0.74 29.03 20.92
N PRO A 309 -1.40 30.20 20.70
CA PRO A 309 -2.26 30.40 19.55
C PRO A 309 -1.52 30.21 18.22
N PHE A 310 -2.09 29.40 17.35
CA PHE A 310 -1.57 29.12 16.02
C PHE A 310 -1.80 30.30 15.06
N SER A 311 -0.89 30.47 14.12
CA SER A 311 -1.04 31.42 13.03
C SER A 311 -0.31 30.96 11.77
N LEU A 312 -1.02 30.91 10.65
CA LEU A 312 -0.44 30.63 9.33
C LEU A 312 -1.33 31.25 8.26
N LYS A 313 -0.74 32.05 7.38
CA LYS A 313 -1.48 32.73 6.31
C LYS A 313 -1.51 31.84 5.06
N PRO A 314 -2.62 31.84 4.30
CA PRO A 314 -2.68 31.16 3.00
C PRO A 314 -1.55 31.61 2.08
N ALA A 315 -1.03 30.71 1.25
CA ALA A 315 0.06 30.99 0.33
C ALA A 315 -0.28 32.11 -0.69
N ALA A 316 -1.56 32.26 -1.05
CA ALA A 316 -2.04 33.30 -1.96
C ALA A 316 -2.23 34.69 -1.31
N ALA A 317 -1.99 34.84 0.00
CA ALA A 317 -2.21 36.12 0.68
C ALA A 317 -1.14 37.17 0.30
N THR A 318 -1.57 38.23 -0.39
CA THR A 318 -0.69 39.33 -0.85
C THR A 318 -0.46 40.41 0.21
N SER A 319 -1.23 40.43 1.29
CA SER A 319 -1.09 41.39 2.39
C SER A 319 -0.50 40.76 3.65
N SER A 320 0.25 41.56 4.43
CA SER A 320 0.79 41.10 5.73
C SER A 320 -0.30 40.74 6.73
N GLY A 321 -1.51 41.29 6.57
CA GLY A 321 -2.68 41.08 7.43
C GLY A 321 -3.71 40.09 6.88
N GLY A 322 -3.31 39.09 6.11
CA GLY A 322 -4.21 38.02 5.67
C GLY A 322 -4.84 37.25 6.84
N LYS A 323 -5.99 36.61 6.58
CA LYS A 323 -6.66 35.69 7.51
C LYS A 323 -5.78 34.49 7.83
N THR A 324 -5.98 33.88 8.99
CA THR A 324 -5.27 32.63 9.35
C THR A 324 -6.00 31.42 8.78
N LEU A 325 -5.23 30.41 8.38
CA LEU A 325 -5.74 29.05 8.20
C LEU A 325 -6.14 28.47 9.56
N LEU A 326 -7.07 27.51 9.55
CA LEU A 326 -7.53 26.84 10.77
C LEU A 326 -6.55 25.75 11.21
N VAL A 327 -5.80 25.19 10.25
CA VAL A 327 -4.87 24.09 10.44
C VAL A 327 -3.52 24.41 9.76
N PRO A 328 -2.40 23.80 10.19
CA PRO A 328 -1.14 23.85 9.47
C PRO A 328 -1.27 23.21 8.08
N THR A 329 -0.55 23.75 7.10
CA THR A 329 -0.49 23.17 5.76
C THR A 329 0.55 22.06 5.69
N PRO A 330 0.40 21.09 4.77
CA PRO A 330 1.43 20.09 4.49
C PRO A 330 2.82 20.70 4.30
N TYR A 331 2.92 21.78 3.52
CA TYR A 331 4.18 22.47 3.30
C TYR A 331 4.79 22.95 4.62
N ALA A 332 3.99 23.58 5.49
CA ALA A 332 4.48 24.06 6.78
C ALA A 332 4.96 22.92 7.69
N ILE A 333 4.27 21.78 7.70
CA ILE A 333 4.66 20.59 8.46
C ILE A 333 5.98 20.02 7.92
N LYS A 334 6.06 19.79 6.60
CA LYS A 334 7.25 19.24 5.93
C LYS A 334 8.48 20.13 6.11
N MET A 335 8.31 21.45 6.03
CA MET A 335 9.40 22.40 6.31
C MET A 335 9.80 22.42 7.78
N ALA A 336 8.85 22.24 8.71
CA ALA A 336 9.17 22.14 10.13
C ALA A 336 9.98 20.87 10.44
N LEU A 337 9.62 19.73 9.84
CA LEU A 337 10.41 18.50 9.94
C LEU A 337 11.81 18.66 9.33
N LEU A 338 11.92 19.33 8.18
CA LEU A 338 13.22 19.65 7.57
C LEU A 338 14.09 20.52 8.48
N ASP A 339 13.50 21.55 9.10
CA ASP A 339 14.19 22.40 10.08
C ASP A 339 14.68 21.60 11.28
N VAL A 340 13.86 20.69 11.82
CA VAL A 340 14.30 19.78 12.89
C VAL A 340 15.45 18.89 12.42
N ALA A 341 15.37 18.32 11.22
CA ALA A 341 16.43 17.48 10.67
C ALA A 341 17.75 18.24 10.57
N ILE A 342 17.73 19.45 10.02
CA ILE A 342 18.94 20.28 9.88
C ILE A 342 19.50 20.67 11.25
N ARG A 343 18.66 21.11 12.19
CA ARG A 343 19.12 21.56 13.52
C ARG A 343 19.63 20.43 14.42
N THR A 344 19.11 19.21 14.26
CA THR A 344 19.44 18.08 15.14
C THR A 344 20.44 17.10 14.53
N GLN A 345 20.51 17.03 13.19
CA GLN A 345 21.33 16.05 12.47
C GLN A 345 22.28 16.69 11.44
N GLY A 346 22.18 18.01 11.21
CA GLY A 346 23.03 18.76 10.28
C GLY A 346 22.47 18.89 8.86
N LEU A 347 23.10 19.77 8.08
CA LEU A 347 22.65 20.13 6.73
C LEU A 347 22.63 18.94 5.77
N ALA A 348 23.67 18.10 5.79
CA ALA A 348 23.77 16.93 4.92
C ALA A 348 22.66 15.91 5.17
N ALA A 349 22.25 15.72 6.43
CA ALA A 349 21.12 14.88 6.77
C ALA A 349 19.80 15.49 6.27
N GLY A 350 19.64 16.81 6.41
CA GLY A 350 18.49 17.55 5.86
C GLY A 350 18.35 17.35 4.35
N GLU A 351 19.45 17.48 3.59
CA GLU A 351 19.46 17.27 2.13
C GLU A 351 19.13 15.80 1.78
N ARG A 352 19.74 14.84 2.48
CA ARG A 352 19.47 13.40 2.31
C ARG A 352 18.01 13.04 2.57
N LEU A 353 17.41 13.59 3.62
CA LEU A 353 16.04 13.28 4.05
C LEU A 353 14.98 14.05 3.26
N PHE A 354 15.34 15.15 2.59
CA PHE A 354 14.40 16.04 1.95
C PHE A 354 13.45 15.36 0.95
N PRO A 355 13.89 14.44 0.05
CA PRO A 355 12.97 13.74 -0.85
C PRO A 355 11.89 12.97 -0.10
N ALA A 356 12.26 12.26 0.97
CA ALA A 356 11.31 11.53 1.81
C ALA A 356 10.33 12.50 2.50
N LEU A 357 10.84 13.58 3.12
CA LEU A 357 10.00 14.59 3.78
C LEU A 357 9.03 15.28 2.82
N ARG A 358 9.49 15.59 1.60
CA ARG A 358 8.70 16.21 0.53
C ARG A 358 7.50 15.35 0.15
N ASP A 359 7.69 14.04 0.07
CA ASP A 359 6.70 13.09 -0.44
C ASP A 359 5.86 12.44 0.67
N LEU A 360 6.05 12.82 1.93
CA LEU A 360 5.24 12.33 3.04
C LEU A 360 3.74 12.58 2.83
N SER A 361 2.95 11.53 3.03
CA SER A 361 1.51 11.64 3.22
C SER A 361 1.19 11.96 4.67
N LEU A 362 0.28 12.92 4.89
CA LEU A 362 0.03 13.51 6.21
C LEU A 362 -1.44 13.37 6.62
N GLY A 363 -1.65 12.82 7.80
CA GLY A 363 -2.93 12.84 8.52
C GLY A 363 -2.88 13.82 9.69
N LEU A 364 -3.97 14.52 9.95
CA LEU A 364 -4.08 15.44 11.08
C LEU A 364 -5.41 15.28 11.81
N GLU A 365 -5.35 14.89 13.07
CA GLU A 365 -6.48 14.98 13.99
C GLU A 365 -6.41 16.31 14.75
N MET A 366 -7.43 17.16 14.55
CA MET A 366 -7.52 18.47 15.17
C MET A 366 -8.56 18.50 16.31
N PRO A 367 -8.44 19.43 17.28
CA PRO A 367 -9.37 19.54 18.42
C PRO A 367 -10.84 19.71 18.05
N HIS A 368 -11.76 19.37 18.94
CA HIS A 368 -13.19 19.50 18.64
C HIS A 368 -13.61 20.96 18.44
N ASP A 369 -12.98 21.88 19.17
CA ASP A 369 -13.25 23.31 19.11
C ASP A 369 -12.03 24.08 18.65
N LEU A 370 -12.21 24.92 17.62
CA LEU A 370 -11.23 25.88 17.15
C LEU A 370 -11.80 27.30 17.30
N VAL A 371 -11.09 28.19 17.99
CA VAL A 371 -11.52 29.59 18.16
C VAL A 371 -10.53 30.52 17.46
N VAL A 372 -10.97 31.15 16.38
CA VAL A 372 -10.19 32.17 15.69
C VAL A 372 -10.40 33.52 16.37
N MET A 373 -9.41 33.99 17.11
CA MET A 373 -9.37 35.32 17.69
C MET A 373 -9.06 36.36 16.62
N LYS A 374 -9.87 37.43 16.53
CA LYS A 374 -9.69 38.55 15.61
C LYS A 374 -9.02 39.70 16.34
N GLY A 375 -7.71 39.83 16.17
CA GLY A 375 -6.89 40.80 16.89
C GLY A 375 -5.68 41.25 16.07
N PHE A 376 -5.45 42.56 16.02
CA PHE A 376 -4.33 43.14 15.29
C PHE A 376 -3.05 43.10 16.15
N SER A 377 -2.07 42.31 15.71
CA SER A 377 -0.69 42.50 16.16
C SER A 377 -0.01 43.54 15.26
N LYS A 378 0.52 44.59 15.88
CA LYS A 378 1.33 45.62 15.22
C LYS A 378 2.80 45.40 15.58
N ILE A 379 3.67 45.58 14.59
CA ILE A 379 5.12 45.57 14.78
C ILE A 379 5.69 46.91 14.37
N ARG A 380 6.85 47.24 14.94
CA ARG A 380 7.67 48.37 14.53
C ARG A 380 8.67 47.90 13.48
N ARG A 381 8.69 48.52 12.30
CA ARG A 381 9.65 48.21 11.23
C ARG A 381 10.55 49.39 10.95
N PRO A 382 11.84 49.16 10.60
CA PRO A 382 12.70 50.18 10.04
C PRO A 382 12.05 50.81 8.81
N VAL A 383 12.17 52.13 8.70
CA VAL A 383 11.84 52.83 7.46
C VAL A 383 12.92 52.51 6.43
N GLU A 384 12.57 51.76 5.38
CA GLU A 384 13.43 51.61 4.20
C GLU A 384 13.09 52.71 3.20
N ILE A 385 13.99 53.67 3.00
CA ILE A 385 13.83 54.68 1.96
C ILE A 385 14.41 54.13 0.65
N LYS A 386 13.61 53.31 -0.05
CA LYS A 386 13.93 52.78 -1.38
C LYS A 386 13.46 53.77 -2.45
N GLU A 387 14.14 54.91 -2.57
CA GLU A 387 13.92 55.82 -3.68
C GLU A 387 15.08 55.79 -4.66
N SER A 388 14.73 55.78 -5.95
CA SER A 388 15.66 56.05 -7.03
C SER A 388 15.62 57.53 -7.40
N GLN A 389 16.76 58.09 -7.77
CA GLN A 389 16.84 59.41 -8.39
C GLN A 389 15.97 59.42 -9.66
N LYS A 390 15.12 60.43 -9.82
CA LYS A 390 14.32 60.57 -11.05
C LYS A 390 15.23 61.04 -12.18
N LYS A 391 14.89 60.66 -13.41
CA LYS A 391 15.73 60.91 -14.61
C LYS A 391 16.03 62.39 -14.88
N GLU A 392 15.17 63.29 -14.41
CA GLU A 392 15.23 64.75 -14.60
C GLU A 392 15.65 65.51 -13.33
N GLU A 393 15.93 64.80 -12.23
CA GLU A 393 16.22 65.40 -10.92
C GLU A 393 17.74 65.45 -10.70
N THR A 394 18.26 66.59 -10.27
CA THR A 394 19.66 66.71 -9.87
C THR A 394 19.94 65.94 -8.57
N ARG A 395 21.22 65.65 -8.29
CA ARG A 395 21.60 64.93 -7.07
C ARG A 395 21.20 65.71 -5.80
N GLU A 396 21.35 67.04 -5.81
CA GLU A 396 20.96 67.89 -4.68
C GLU A 396 19.46 67.89 -4.45
N GLU A 397 18.65 67.95 -5.51
CA GLU A 397 17.18 67.87 -5.42
C GLU A 397 16.71 66.51 -4.88
N PHE A 398 17.36 65.42 -5.30
CA PHE A 398 17.09 64.07 -4.79
C PHE A 398 17.43 63.96 -3.29
N GLU A 399 18.59 64.47 -2.87
CA GLU A 399 18.99 64.49 -1.46
C GLU A 399 18.07 65.38 -0.60
N ALA A 400 17.62 66.53 -1.14
CA ALA A 400 16.64 67.40 -0.48
C ALA A 400 15.28 66.70 -0.29
N ARG A 401 14.78 66.00 -1.33
CA ARG A 401 13.53 65.22 -1.26
C ARG A 401 13.59 64.10 -0.22
N LEU A 402 14.73 63.41 -0.12
CA LEU A 402 14.96 62.39 0.90
C LEU A 402 14.92 62.99 2.31
N ARG A 403 15.58 64.14 2.52
CA ARG A 403 15.57 64.87 3.81
C ARG A 403 14.16 65.34 4.18
N GLU A 404 13.41 65.90 3.23
CA GLU A 404 12.04 66.35 3.46
C GLU A 404 11.10 65.21 3.85
N LYS A 405 11.17 64.06 3.15
CA LYS A 405 10.39 62.87 3.51
C LYS A 405 10.79 62.28 4.86
N GLN A 406 12.09 62.34 5.18
CA GLN A 406 12.56 61.91 6.49
C GLN A 406 12.04 62.84 7.59
N ALA A 407 12.02 64.16 7.36
CA ALA A 407 11.46 65.16 8.28
C ALA A 407 9.94 64.95 8.47
N ASP A 408 9.16 64.76 7.40
CA ASP A 408 7.72 64.46 7.49
C ASP A 408 7.46 63.18 8.29
N ARG A 409 8.26 62.12 8.09
CA ARG A 409 8.14 60.89 8.89
C ARG A 409 8.55 61.08 10.34
N LEU A 410 9.54 61.93 10.62
CA LEU A 410 9.95 62.27 11.98
C LEU A 410 8.83 63.02 12.71
N GLU A 411 8.21 64.00 12.05
CA GLU A 411 7.08 64.78 12.56
C GLU A 411 5.85 63.89 12.85
N ARG A 412 5.58 62.90 11.99
CA ARG A 412 4.52 61.89 12.21
C ARG A 412 4.87 60.83 13.25
N GLY A 413 6.05 60.86 13.87
CA GLY A 413 6.52 59.84 14.82
C GLY A 413 6.72 58.45 14.20
N GLN A 414 7.01 58.40 12.90
CA GLN A 414 7.19 57.18 12.10
C GLN A 414 8.66 56.92 11.73
N TYR A 415 9.61 57.63 12.33
CA TYR A 415 11.05 57.46 12.15
C TYR A 415 11.76 57.29 13.51
N PRO A 416 12.77 56.41 13.65
CA PRO A 416 13.32 55.49 12.63
C PRO A 416 12.44 54.25 12.38
N LEU A 417 11.42 54.04 13.23
CA LEU A 417 10.51 52.90 13.16
C LEU A 417 9.06 53.34 12.96
N TYR A 418 8.37 52.74 11.98
CA TYR A 418 6.94 52.94 11.80
C TYR A 418 6.14 51.71 12.24
N SER A 419 4.92 51.94 12.73
CA SER A 419 4.01 50.87 13.14
C SER A 419 3.28 50.30 11.92
N THR A 420 3.33 48.99 11.72
CA THR A 420 2.58 48.29 10.67
C THR A 420 1.91 47.03 11.21
N ILE A 421 0.87 46.56 10.52
CA ILE A 421 0.14 45.34 10.91
C ILE A 421 0.98 44.11 10.55
N ALA A 422 1.33 43.33 11.56
CA ALA A 422 2.02 42.05 11.39
C ALA A 422 1.05 40.90 11.15
N TYR A 423 -0.06 40.86 11.88
CA TYR A 423 -1.06 39.79 11.77
C TYR A 423 -2.40 40.17 12.38
N ARG A 424 -3.48 39.48 11.98
CA ARG A 424 -4.86 39.86 12.31
C ARG A 424 -5.70 38.77 12.99
N GLU A 425 -5.28 37.52 12.90
CA GLU A 425 -6.05 36.40 13.43
C GLU A 425 -5.13 35.36 14.06
N TYR A 426 -5.60 34.70 15.12
CA TYR A 426 -4.89 33.60 15.76
C TYR A 426 -5.88 32.50 16.09
N VAL A 427 -5.49 31.25 15.95
CA VAL A 427 -6.35 30.11 16.26
C VAL A 427 -5.97 29.55 17.63
N PHE A 428 -6.91 29.58 18.55
CA PHE A 428 -6.82 28.85 19.79
C PHE A 428 -7.37 27.44 19.60
N TYR A 429 -6.58 26.46 20.02
CA TYR A 429 -6.88 25.04 19.99
C TYR A 429 -7.19 24.57 21.41
N ARG A 430 -8.39 24.06 21.63
CA ARG A 430 -8.84 23.68 22.98
C ARG A 430 -8.16 22.40 23.50
N ASP A 431 -7.98 21.43 22.63
CA ASP A 431 -7.53 20.08 22.98
C ASP A 431 -6.16 19.76 22.32
N PRO A 432 -5.52 18.64 22.69
CA PRO A 432 -4.39 18.11 21.93
C PRO A 432 -4.76 17.79 20.47
N LEU A 433 -3.77 17.88 19.59
CA LEU A 433 -3.83 17.43 18.20
C LEU A 433 -2.95 16.19 18.01
N ARG A 434 -3.23 15.40 16.97
CA ARG A 434 -2.32 14.32 16.53
C ARG A 434 -1.89 14.52 15.09
N LEU A 435 -0.60 14.41 14.86
CA LEU A 435 0.00 14.42 13.53
C LEU A 435 0.41 12.99 13.17
N ALA A 436 -0.05 12.51 12.02
CA ALA A 436 0.28 11.20 11.50
C ALA A 436 1.08 11.33 10.21
N LEU A 437 2.21 10.61 10.13
CA LEU A 437 3.05 10.52 8.95
C LEU A 437 2.91 9.11 8.37
N SER A 438 2.54 8.99 7.10
CA SER A 438 2.59 7.69 6.43
C SER A 438 4.04 7.35 6.14
N VAL A 439 4.49 6.20 6.62
CA VAL A 439 5.84 5.69 6.42
C VAL A 439 5.74 4.31 5.79
N PRO A 440 6.33 4.11 4.60
CA PRO A 440 6.49 2.78 4.05
C PRO A 440 7.25 1.91 5.05
N ASP A 441 6.74 0.71 5.34
CA ASP A 441 7.47 -0.17 6.24
C ASP A 441 8.82 -0.60 5.62
N GLY A 442 9.85 -0.71 6.46
CA GLY A 442 11.25 -0.84 6.05
C GLY A 442 11.92 0.44 5.53
N ALA A 443 11.26 1.60 5.55
CA ALA A 443 11.89 2.85 5.13
C ALA A 443 13.15 3.16 5.95
N ALA A 444 14.29 3.33 5.28
CA ALA A 444 15.57 3.65 5.92
C ALA A 444 15.53 4.94 6.77
N TYR A 445 14.58 5.83 6.50
CA TYR A 445 14.36 7.09 7.21
C TYR A 445 13.31 6.99 8.35
N ALA A 446 12.74 5.82 8.62
CA ALA A 446 11.67 5.65 9.63
C ALA A 446 12.12 6.08 11.03
N GLN A 447 13.32 5.67 11.44
CA GLN A 447 13.89 6.07 12.74
C GLN A 447 14.21 7.57 12.78
N ASP A 448 14.63 8.15 11.66
CA ASP A 448 14.86 9.59 11.56
C ASP A 448 13.54 10.33 11.81
N LEU A 449 12.44 9.94 11.14
CA LEU A 449 11.12 10.58 11.33
C LEU A 449 10.64 10.55 12.78
N GLN A 450 10.84 9.43 13.50
CA GLN A 450 10.50 9.35 14.91
C GLN A 450 11.26 10.39 15.74
N ARG A 451 12.57 10.56 15.48
CA ARG A 451 13.39 11.61 16.13
C ARG A 451 12.94 13.01 15.73
N LEU A 452 12.57 13.22 14.46
CA LEU A 452 12.10 14.52 13.97
C LEU A 452 10.79 14.94 14.66
N LEU A 453 9.84 14.02 14.84
CA LEU A 453 8.61 14.29 15.58
C LEU A 453 8.89 14.65 17.04
N VAL A 454 9.87 14.01 17.68
CA VAL A 454 10.28 14.38 19.05
C VAL A 454 10.86 15.81 19.10
N GLY A 455 11.61 16.23 18.08
CA GLY A 455 12.21 17.56 18.00
C GLY A 455 11.27 18.68 17.51
N LEU A 456 10.03 18.36 17.14
CA LEU A 456 9.07 19.31 16.58
C LEU A 456 8.39 20.14 17.68
N ASN A 457 8.66 21.45 17.70
CA ASN A 457 8.23 22.36 18.78
C ASN A 457 7.24 23.45 18.35
N TYR A 458 7.02 23.64 17.05
CA TYR A 458 6.06 24.61 16.55
C TYR A 458 5.52 24.21 15.18
N LEU A 459 4.32 24.69 14.85
CA LEU A 459 3.70 24.57 13.54
C LEU A 459 3.23 25.92 13.02
N GLY A 460 3.37 26.13 11.71
CA GLY A 460 3.07 27.41 11.07
C GLY A 460 4.15 28.46 11.35
N LYS A 461 3.79 29.60 11.95
CA LYS A 461 4.78 30.60 12.38
C LYS A 461 5.46 30.17 13.69
N ARG A 462 6.65 30.74 13.95
CA ARG A 462 7.45 30.49 15.17
C ARG A 462 6.73 30.68 16.51
N GLY A 463 5.58 31.36 16.54
CA GLY A 463 4.76 31.53 17.75
C GLY A 463 3.72 30.43 17.99
N GLY A 464 3.48 29.53 17.03
CA GLY A 464 2.52 28.43 17.14
C GLY A 464 3.10 27.22 17.85
N PHE A 465 3.52 27.41 19.10
CA PHE A 465 4.21 26.39 19.89
C PHE A 465 3.32 25.18 20.21
N ILE A 466 3.93 24.01 20.18
CA ILE A 466 3.34 22.73 20.55
C ILE A 466 4.29 21.96 21.45
N GLN A 467 3.74 21.12 22.33
CA GLN A 467 4.50 20.27 23.23
C GLN A 467 4.13 18.81 22.98
N LEU A 468 5.12 17.95 22.77
CA LEU A 468 4.88 16.51 22.65
C LEU A 468 4.37 15.96 23.98
N LEU A 469 3.28 15.20 23.95
CA LEU A 469 2.69 14.58 25.14
C LEU A 469 3.22 13.16 25.39
N GLU A 470 3.51 12.43 24.32
CA GLU A 470 3.96 11.04 24.37
C GLU A 470 4.89 10.73 23.19
N LEU A 471 5.73 9.71 23.32
CA LEU A 471 6.60 9.29 22.22
C LEU A 471 5.76 8.89 21.00
N PRO A 472 6.20 9.19 19.75
CA PRO A 472 5.46 8.82 18.56
C PRO A 472 5.24 7.30 18.50
N GLN A 473 3.99 6.90 18.18
CA GLN A 473 3.55 5.52 18.15
C GLN A 473 3.25 5.07 16.72
N TRP A 474 3.59 3.82 16.43
CA TRP A 474 3.23 3.18 15.16
C TRP A 474 1.79 2.69 15.21
N GLN A 475 1.04 2.94 14.14
CA GLN A 475 -0.34 2.49 13.96
C GLN A 475 -0.52 1.93 12.56
N GLN A 476 -1.19 0.78 12.44
CA GLN A 476 -1.45 0.16 11.12
C GLN A 476 -2.51 0.95 10.33
N ALA A 477 -3.49 1.55 11.01
CA ALA A 477 -4.56 2.32 10.40
C ALA A 477 -4.91 3.54 11.27
N LEU A 478 -5.35 4.62 10.61
CA LEU A 478 -5.90 5.79 11.29
C LEU A 478 -7.43 5.72 11.32
N PRO A 479 -8.09 6.16 12.40
CA PRO A 479 -9.54 6.34 12.40
C PRO A 479 -9.97 7.38 11.35
N ILE A 480 -10.52 6.90 10.22
CA ILE A 480 -10.89 7.73 9.05
C ILE A 480 -11.86 8.84 9.43
N GLU A 481 -12.76 8.58 10.39
CA GLU A 481 -13.72 9.57 10.85
C GLU A 481 -13.01 10.81 11.44
N ARG A 482 -11.82 10.64 12.05
CA ARG A 482 -11.20 11.65 12.90
C ARG A 482 -9.98 12.34 12.28
N PHE A 483 -9.22 11.64 11.45
CA PHE A 483 -8.02 12.17 10.80
C PHE A 483 -8.37 12.83 9.46
N ILE A 484 -7.96 14.09 9.33
CA ILE A 484 -8.04 14.84 8.07
C ILE A 484 -6.81 14.46 7.24
N ASN A 485 -7.00 13.87 6.07
CA ASN A 485 -5.91 13.69 5.12
C ASN A 485 -5.57 15.04 4.48
N LEU A 486 -4.37 15.57 4.77
CA LEU A 486 -3.91 16.87 4.29
C LEU A 486 -3.23 16.79 2.91
N THR A 487 -2.91 15.58 2.44
CA THR A 487 -2.23 15.30 1.17
C THR A 487 -3.08 14.35 0.31
N PRO A 488 -4.32 14.74 -0.05
CA PRO A 488 -5.18 13.87 -0.85
C PRO A 488 -4.65 13.69 -2.29
N GLU A 489 -4.64 12.46 -2.77
CA GLU A 489 -4.33 12.14 -4.18
C GLU A 489 -5.56 12.27 -5.09
N TYR A 490 -6.76 12.23 -4.50
CA TYR A 490 -8.06 12.32 -5.18
C TYR A 490 -8.97 13.35 -4.51
N GLN A 491 -10.05 13.74 -5.19
CA GLN A 491 -11.05 14.62 -4.58
C GLN A 491 -11.65 13.97 -3.33
N GLN A 492 -11.54 14.65 -2.19
CA GLN A 492 -12.13 14.17 -0.95
C GLN A 492 -13.66 14.28 -0.98
N PRO A 493 -14.37 13.42 -0.21
CA PRO A 493 -15.80 13.55 -0.01
C PRO A 493 -16.16 14.98 0.40
N PHE A 494 -17.09 15.59 -0.33
CA PHE A 494 -17.50 16.96 -0.05
C PHE A 494 -18.45 16.98 1.15
N LEU A 495 -17.95 17.46 2.29
CA LEU A 495 -18.79 17.67 3.47
C LEU A 495 -19.52 19.01 3.36
N LEU A 496 -20.83 18.97 3.11
CA LEU A 496 -21.67 20.16 2.85
C LEU A 496 -21.55 21.27 3.92
N GLN A 497 -21.40 20.88 5.20
CA GLN A 497 -21.27 21.80 6.32
C GLN A 497 -19.80 22.09 6.71
N GLY A 498 -18.84 21.50 5.99
CA GLY A 498 -17.41 21.67 6.24
C GLY A 498 -16.87 23.02 5.77
N THR A 499 -15.68 23.37 6.26
CA THR A 499 -14.99 24.61 5.90
C THR A 499 -13.91 24.33 4.88
N LEU A 500 -14.09 24.80 3.64
CA LEU A 500 -13.08 24.70 2.59
C LEU A 500 -11.86 25.58 2.90
N GLN A 501 -10.65 24.99 2.89
CA GLN A 501 -9.37 25.70 2.93
C GLN A 501 -8.44 25.24 1.81
N MET A 502 -7.71 26.21 1.24
CA MET A 502 -6.63 25.94 0.29
C MET A 502 -5.33 25.80 1.07
N LEU A 503 -4.82 24.57 1.16
CA LEU A 503 -3.61 24.24 1.90
C LEU A 503 -2.47 23.98 0.92
N ASP A 504 -1.33 24.64 1.10
CA ASP A 504 -0.18 24.44 0.23
C ASP A 504 0.67 23.24 0.64
N ASP A 505 1.30 22.60 -0.36
CA ASP A 505 2.17 21.44 -0.20
C ASP A 505 3.39 21.51 -1.12
N CYS A 506 4.36 20.66 -0.89
CA CYS A 506 5.51 20.45 -1.77
C CYS A 506 5.08 19.71 -3.04
N GLY A 507 5.33 20.30 -4.20
CA GLY A 507 5.20 19.59 -5.48
C GLY A 507 6.36 18.61 -5.69
N LYS A 508 6.14 17.57 -6.49
CA LYS A 508 7.15 16.53 -6.79
C LYS A 508 8.46 17.10 -7.38
N SER A 509 8.40 18.27 -8.03
CA SER A 509 9.58 18.95 -8.60
C SER A 509 10.32 19.87 -7.62
N LEU A 510 9.88 19.97 -6.36
CA LEU A 510 10.60 20.74 -5.35
C LEU A 510 11.89 20.01 -4.97
N THR A 511 13.02 20.71 -5.13
CA THR A 511 14.35 20.23 -4.76
C THR A 511 14.80 20.87 -3.44
N PHE A 512 15.78 20.27 -2.78
CA PHE A 512 16.35 20.84 -1.55
C PHE A 512 16.92 22.24 -1.79
N GLN A 513 17.61 22.47 -2.92
CA GLN A 513 18.14 23.79 -3.27
C GLN A 513 17.03 24.84 -3.42
N ARG A 514 15.87 24.49 -3.97
CA ARG A 514 14.73 25.42 -4.05
C ARG A 514 14.07 25.68 -2.70
N ALA A 515 14.07 24.70 -1.80
CA ALA A 515 13.58 24.88 -0.43
C ALA A 515 14.57 25.70 0.43
N ASN A 516 15.86 25.67 0.09
CA ASN A 516 16.91 26.42 0.77
C ASN A 516 16.78 27.92 0.48
N ILE A 517 16.38 28.70 1.50
CA ILE A 517 16.22 30.15 1.39
C ILE A 517 17.52 30.92 1.08
N TYR A 518 18.68 30.26 1.16
CA TYR A 518 20.00 30.84 0.86
C TYR A 518 20.52 30.53 -0.55
N SER A 519 19.87 29.65 -1.31
CA SER A 519 20.33 29.26 -2.65
C SER A 519 20.10 30.33 -3.72
N GLY A 520 19.17 31.25 -3.48
CA GLY A 520 18.71 32.23 -4.48
C GLY A 520 17.72 31.65 -5.51
N GLU A 521 17.49 30.33 -5.52
CA GLU A 521 16.46 29.72 -6.36
C GLU A 521 15.05 30.09 -5.88
N ARG A 522 14.10 30.16 -6.83
CA ARG A 522 12.71 30.55 -6.55
C ARG A 522 11.76 29.37 -6.66
N ILE A 523 10.80 29.31 -5.75
CA ILE A 523 9.70 28.36 -5.76
C ILE A 523 8.51 28.98 -6.51
N THR A 524 7.97 28.27 -7.50
CA THR A 524 6.78 28.70 -8.25
C THR A 524 5.53 28.00 -7.73
N VAL A 525 4.48 28.77 -7.44
CA VAL A 525 3.16 28.24 -7.06
C VAL A 525 2.52 27.55 -8.27
N GLY A 526 1.93 26.39 -8.06
CA GLY A 526 1.37 25.52 -9.10
C GLY A 526 2.35 24.50 -9.68
N LYS A 527 3.65 24.63 -9.37
CA LYS A 527 4.69 23.68 -9.80
C LYS A 527 5.45 23.08 -8.63
N GLU A 528 6.39 23.82 -8.04
CA GLU A 528 7.15 23.35 -6.87
C GLU A 528 6.37 23.51 -5.56
N ARG A 529 5.38 24.42 -5.52
CA ARG A 529 4.45 24.56 -4.39
C ARG A 529 3.03 24.40 -4.90
N ILE A 530 2.42 23.27 -4.60
CA ILE A 530 1.07 22.91 -5.08
C ILE A 530 0.02 23.27 -4.03
N ILE A 531 -1.25 23.30 -4.42
CA ILE A 531 -2.37 23.66 -3.54
C ILE A 531 -3.40 22.53 -3.52
N HIS A 532 -3.72 22.06 -2.33
CA HIS A 532 -4.80 21.12 -2.06
C HIS A 532 -6.05 21.87 -1.61
N HIS A 533 -7.20 21.52 -2.19
CA HIS A 533 -8.50 22.02 -1.76
C HIS A 533 -9.07 21.03 -0.74
N VAL A 534 -8.99 21.36 0.54
CA VAL A 534 -9.39 20.47 1.63
C VAL A 534 -10.62 21.02 2.32
N VAL A 535 -11.69 20.22 2.35
CA VAL A 535 -12.89 20.53 3.13
C VAL A 535 -12.67 20.03 4.55
N LEU A 536 -12.36 20.95 5.46
CA LEU A 536 -12.16 20.60 6.86
C LEU A 536 -13.51 20.24 7.50
N PRO A 537 -13.56 19.23 8.39
CA PRO A 537 -14.77 18.80 9.08
C PRO A 537 -15.13 19.75 10.23
N TYR A 538 -15.19 21.04 9.95
CA TYR A 538 -15.51 22.10 10.89
C TYR A 538 -16.58 23.01 10.33
N ARG A 539 -17.62 23.22 11.12
CA ARG A 539 -18.67 24.19 10.83
C ARG A 539 -18.46 25.45 11.65
N LEU A 540 -18.69 26.61 11.05
CA LEU A 540 -18.75 27.87 11.79
C LEU A 540 -20.02 27.89 12.66
N THR A 541 -19.86 27.84 13.98
CA THR A 541 -20.97 27.84 14.94
C THR A 541 -21.37 29.25 15.32
N ARG A 542 -20.38 30.13 15.57
CA ARG A 542 -20.62 31.52 15.97
C ARG A 542 -19.51 32.44 15.46
N SER A 543 -19.87 33.66 15.10
CA SER A 543 -18.90 34.70 14.70
C SER A 543 -19.30 36.05 15.29
N SER A 544 -18.31 36.81 15.73
CA SER A 544 -18.47 38.18 16.25
C SER A 544 -17.34 39.08 15.73
N ARG A 545 -17.28 40.33 16.20
CA ARG A 545 -16.15 41.23 15.91
C ARG A 545 -14.82 40.71 16.48
N SER A 546 -14.83 40.01 17.62
CA SER A 546 -13.62 39.59 18.33
C SER A 546 -13.20 38.15 18.07
N TYR A 547 -14.10 37.28 17.59
CA TYR A 547 -13.76 35.89 17.31
C TYR A 547 -14.67 35.20 16.27
N SER A 548 -14.24 34.04 15.80
CA SER A 548 -15.07 33.04 15.11
C SER A 548 -14.83 31.66 15.76
N TRP A 549 -15.89 30.95 16.14
CA TRP A 549 -15.81 29.62 16.73
C TRP A 549 -16.27 28.57 15.72
N TYR A 550 -15.40 27.59 15.51
CA TYR A 550 -15.60 26.44 14.65
C TYR A 550 -15.68 25.17 15.49
N GLN A 551 -16.68 24.34 15.22
CA GLN A 551 -16.86 23.07 15.90
C GLN A 551 -16.72 21.93 14.91
N TYR A 552 -16.02 20.88 15.33
CA TYR A 552 -15.86 19.66 14.56
C TYR A 552 -17.23 19.00 14.33
N ILE A 553 -17.45 18.54 13.11
CA ILE A 553 -18.64 17.79 12.70
C ILE A 553 -18.21 16.41 12.22
N LYS A 554 -18.89 15.37 12.70
CA LYS A 554 -18.60 14.00 12.30
C LYS A 554 -18.96 13.85 10.80
N PRO A 555 -18.06 13.35 9.94
CA PRO A 555 -18.42 12.94 8.59
C PRO A 555 -19.44 11.80 8.67
N GLU A 556 -20.55 11.90 7.91
CA GLU A 556 -21.56 10.84 7.80
C GLU A 556 -21.09 9.66 6.94
#